data_AF-A0A962GBN4-F1
#
_entry.id   AF-A0A962GBN4-F1
#
_cell.length_a   1.000
_cell.length_b   1.000
_cell.length_c   1.000
_cell.angle_alpha   90.00
_cell.angle_beta   90.00
_cell.angle_gamma   90.00
#
_symmetry.space_group_name_H-M   'P 1'
#
loop_
_entity.id
_entity.type
_entity.pdbx_description
1 polymer ?
#
loop_
_entity_poly.entity_id
_entity_poly.type
_entity_poly.pdbx_seq_one_letter_code
_entity_poly.pdbx_strand_id
1 'polypeptide(L)' 'KVGLLSARRPAALAASVPWLDFGEDVFEQARVLYHHLREADHLGLEVLVAVPPPESGPGRALCDRLRRAAGLGSGGA' A
#
# COMPACT_ATOMS: atom_id res chain seq x y z
N LYS A 1 13.55 -7.44 -4.58
CA LYS A 1 13.51 -5.97 -4.75
C LYS A 1 12.41 -5.42 -3.86
N VAL A 2 12.69 -4.40 -3.05
CA VAL A 2 11.74 -3.85 -2.07
C VAL A 2 11.22 -2.50 -2.57
N GLY A 3 9.94 -2.22 -2.37
CA GLY A 3 9.34 -0.90 -2.56
C GLY A 3 8.51 -0.43 -1.35
N LEU A 4 8.14 0.84 -1.33
CA LEU A 4 7.36 1.47 -0.28
C LEU A 4 6.09 2.12 -0.85
N LEU A 5 4.94 1.81 -0.25
CA LEU A 5 3.67 2.51 -0.48
C LEU A 5 3.32 3.34 0.77
N SER A 6 3.29 4.66 0.64
CA SER A 6 2.97 5.55 1.77
C SER A 6 2.46 6.91 1.30
N ALA A 7 1.61 7.54 2.11
CA ALA A 7 1.07 8.88 1.85
C ALA A 7 2.14 9.98 1.80
N ARG A 8 3.28 9.77 2.47
CA ARG A 8 4.42 10.69 2.45
C ARG A 8 5.69 9.93 2.17
N ARG A 9 6.56 10.50 1.33
CA ARG A 9 7.89 9.97 1.06
C ARG A 9 8.79 10.18 2.27
N PRO A 10 9.41 9.14 2.85
CA PRO A 10 10.41 9.32 3.88
C PRO A 10 11.64 10.04 3.34
N ALA A 11 12.16 11.03 4.08
CA ALA A 11 13.33 11.80 3.67
C ALA A 11 14.59 10.92 3.48
N ALA A 12 14.74 9.89 4.32
CA ALA A 12 15.86 8.95 4.29
C ALA A 12 15.64 7.73 3.36
N LEU A 13 14.66 7.77 2.45
CA LEU A 13 14.42 6.66 1.54
C LEU A 13 15.52 6.58 0.48
N ALA A 14 16.24 5.44 0.44
CA ALA A 14 17.28 5.17 -0.54
C ALA A 14 16.73 5.30 -1.98
N ALA A 15 17.52 5.91 -2.88
CA ALA A 15 17.11 6.17 -4.26
C ALA A 15 16.77 4.90 -5.07
N SER A 16 17.32 3.75 -4.67
CA SER A 16 17.06 2.45 -5.30
C SER A 16 15.72 1.82 -4.89
N VAL A 17 15.04 2.34 -3.87
CA VAL A 17 13.74 1.83 -3.39
C VAL A 17 12.63 2.59 -4.09
N PRO A 18 11.82 1.95 -4.96
CA PRO A 18 10.67 2.59 -5.56
C PRO A 18 9.69 3.02 -4.48
N TRP A 19 9.24 4.28 -4.58
CA TRP A 19 8.20 4.83 -3.74
C TRP A 19 6.94 5.03 -4.57
N LEU A 20 5.85 4.43 -4.11
CA LEU A 20 4.52 4.57 -4.66
C LEU A 20 3.76 5.52 -3.74
N ASP A 21 3.28 6.63 -4.30
CA ASP A 21 2.52 7.63 -3.55
C ASP A 21 1.13 7.08 -3.23
N PHE A 22 0.81 6.95 -1.95
CA PHE A 22 -0.49 6.40 -1.57
C PHE A 22 -1.61 7.47 -1.55
N GLY A 23 -1.27 8.75 -1.67
CA GLY A 23 -2.21 9.86 -1.47
C GLY A 23 -2.43 10.19 0.00
N GLU A 24 -2.88 11.42 0.27
CA GLU A 24 -2.98 11.94 1.64
C GLU A 24 -4.35 11.65 2.29
N ASP A 25 -5.41 11.56 1.50
CA ASP A 25 -6.76 11.28 1.97
C ASP A 25 -7.22 9.85 1.67
N VAL A 26 -8.18 9.38 2.47
CA VAL A 26 -8.64 7.99 2.45
C VAL A 26 -9.40 7.61 1.16
N PHE A 27 -10.06 8.57 0.50
CA PHE A 27 -10.78 8.33 -0.74
C PHE A 27 -9.80 8.26 -1.92
N GLU A 28 -8.79 9.11 -1.94
CA GLU A 28 -7.68 9.01 -2.89
C GLU A 28 -6.96 7.67 -2.74
N GLN A 29 -6.58 7.29 -1.52
CA GLN A 29 -5.95 6.00 -1.22
C GLN A 29 -6.77 4.82 -1.74
N ALA A 30 -8.09 4.83 -1.54
CA ALA A 30 -8.98 3.81 -2.07
C ALA A 30 -8.96 3.73 -3.60
N ARG A 31 -8.90 4.89 -4.28
CA ARG A 31 -8.85 4.99 -5.74
C ARG A 31 -7.54 4.46 -6.30
N VAL A 32 -6.41 4.75 -5.65
CA VAL A 32 -5.07 4.41 -6.17
C VAL A 32 -4.55 3.05 -5.71
N LEU A 33 -5.12 2.45 -4.65
CA LEU A 33 -4.63 1.20 -4.06
C LEU A 33 -4.37 0.10 -5.09
N TYR A 34 -5.38 -0.27 -5.89
CA TYR A 34 -5.22 -1.37 -6.85
C TYR A 34 -4.25 -1.05 -7.98
N HIS A 35 -4.16 0.23 -8.34
CA HIS A 35 -3.20 0.66 -9.33
C HIS A 35 -1.78 0.41 -8.82
N HIS A 36 -1.46 0.86 -7.61
CA HIS A 36 -0.13 0.67 -7.04
C HIS A 36 0.21 -0.78 -6.68
N LEU A 37 -0.78 -1.60 -6.28
CA LEU A 37 -0.55 -3.04 -6.11
C LEU A 37 -0.14 -3.69 -7.44
N ARG A 38 -0.83 -3.37 -8.54
CA ARG A 38 -0.46 -3.87 -9.87
C ARG A 38 0.87 -3.29 -10.35
N GLU A 39 1.13 -2.02 -10.08
CA GLU A 39 2.40 -1.38 -10.41
C GLU A 39 3.57 -2.07 -9.70
N ALA A 40 3.40 -2.44 -8.42
CA ALA A 40 4.38 -3.23 -7.69
C ALA A 40 4.67 -4.59 -8.37
N ASP A 41 3.63 -5.27 -8.85
CA ASP A 41 3.79 -6.51 -9.62
C ASP A 41 4.57 -6.27 -10.93
N HIS A 42 4.24 -5.20 -11.66
CA HIS A 42 4.91 -4.85 -12.93
C HIS A 42 6.38 -4.45 -12.72
N LEU A 43 6.69 -3.80 -11.60
CA LEU A 43 8.06 -3.43 -11.22
C LEU A 43 8.90 -4.61 -10.74
N GLY A 44 8.31 -5.80 -10.64
CA GLY A 44 8.95 -7.02 -10.15
C GLY A 44 9.38 -6.88 -8.69
N LEU A 45 8.56 -6.20 -7.86
CA LEU A 45 8.84 -6.09 -6.43
C LEU A 45 8.63 -7.45 -5.76
N GLU A 46 9.60 -7.89 -4.98
CA GLU A 46 9.50 -9.09 -4.15
C GLU A 46 8.80 -8.77 -2.81
N VAL A 47 8.93 -7.53 -2.34
CA VAL A 47 8.29 -7.03 -1.12
C VAL A 47 7.80 -5.60 -1.34
N LEU A 48 6.53 -5.35 -1.05
CA LEU A 48 5.97 -4.00 -0.94
C LEU A 48 5.65 -3.73 0.52
N VAL A 49 6.36 -2.78 1.14
CA VAL A 49 6.03 -2.30 2.49
C VAL A 49 4.97 -1.22 2.37
N ALA A 50 3.80 -1.43 2.96
CA ALA A 50 2.70 -0.47 2.93
C ALA A 50 2.49 0.17 4.31
N VAL A 51 2.39 1.51 4.35
CA VAL A 51 1.96 2.25 5.54
C VAL A 51 0.44 2.43 5.48
N PRO A 52 -0.35 1.75 6.34
CA PRO A 52 -1.79 1.85 6.28
C PRO A 52 -2.29 3.22 6.79
N PRO A 53 -3.46 3.69 6.31
CA PRO A 53 -4.12 4.84 6.92
C PRO A 53 -4.66 4.51 8.32
N PRO A 54 -5.14 5.53 9.07
CA PRO A 54 -5.85 5.30 10.32
C PRO A 54 -7.00 4.31 10.15
N GLU A 55 -7.11 3.33 11.07
CA GLU A 55 -8.14 2.29 11.04
C GLU A 55 -9.49 2.78 11.59
N SER A 56 -10.00 3.85 11.00
CA SER A 56 -11.24 4.53 11.37
C SER A 56 -12.03 4.90 10.13
N GLY A 57 -13.37 4.85 10.22
CA GLY A 57 -14.23 5.18 9.08
C GLY A 57 -13.87 4.36 7.82
N PRO A 58 -13.73 5.00 6.64
CA PRO A 58 -13.34 4.33 5.40
C PRO A 58 -11.95 3.63 5.46
N GLY A 59 -11.06 4.07 6.35
CA GLY A 59 -9.71 3.50 6.48
C GLY A 59 -9.72 2.04 6.93
N ARG A 60 -10.78 1.58 7.62
CA ARG A 60 -10.96 0.17 7.99
C ARG A 60 -10.99 -0.75 6.78
N ALA A 61 -11.69 -0.35 5.72
CA ALA A 61 -11.79 -1.14 4.48
C ALA A 61 -10.44 -1.19 3.74
N LEU A 62 -9.69 -0.08 3.76
CA LEU A 62 -8.32 -0.03 3.22
C LEU A 62 -7.38 -0.96 3.99
N CYS A 63 -7.39 -0.92 5.32
CA CYS A 63 -6.59 -1.80 6.16
C CYS A 63 -6.94 -3.28 5.94
N ASP A 64 -8.23 -3.64 5.88
CA ASP A 64 -8.65 -5.01 5.52
C ASP A 64 -8.12 -5.42 4.14
N ARG A 65 -8.23 -4.54 3.14
CA ARG A 65 -7.76 -4.88 1.79
C ARG A 65 -6.24 -5.03 1.71
N LEU A 66 -5.48 -4.19 2.42
CA LEU A 66 -4.03 -4.33 2.54
C LEU A 66 -3.64 -5.64 3.24
N ARG A 67 -4.34 -6.02 4.33
CA ARG A 67 -4.12 -7.31 5.00
C ARG A 67 -4.40 -8.48 4.08
N ARG A 68 -5.49 -8.45 3.30
CA ARG A 68 -5.79 -9.48 2.30
C ARG A 68 -4.71 -9.57 1.23
N ALA A 69 -4.23 -8.43 0.73
CA ALA A 69 -3.13 -8.40 -0.23
C ALA A 69 -1.83 -8.99 0.35
N ALA A 70 -1.60 -8.82 1.65
CA ALA A 70 -0.49 -9.44 2.38
C ALA A 70 -0.72 -10.93 2.75
N GLY A 71 -1.83 -11.55 2.33
CA GLY A 71 -2.17 -12.92 2.70
C GLY A 71 -2.64 -13.11 4.15
N LEU A 72 -2.89 -12.02 4.88
CA LEU A 72 -3.32 -12.01 6.28
C LEU A 72 -4.83 -11.87 6.48
N GLY A 73 -5.60 -11.86 5.39
CA GLY A 73 -7.06 -11.81 5.46
C GLY A 73 -7.62 -13.14 5.96
N SER A 74 -8.66 -13.09 6.80
CA SER A 74 -9.48 -14.26 7.10
C SER A 74 -10.12 -14.71 5.78
N GLY A 75 -9.59 -15.77 5.17
CA GLY A 75 -10.35 -16.51 4.18
C GLY A 75 -11.64 -16.95 4.86
N GLY A 76 -12.79 -16.51 4.36
CA GLY A 76 -14.04 -17.17 4.69
C GLY A 76 -13.93 -18.59 4.18
N ALA A 77 -13.62 -19.51 5.08
CA ALA A 77 -13.84 -20.94 4.92
C ALA A 77 -15.26 -21.26 5.44
#